data_AF-A0A1C5VUQ5-F1
#
_entry.id   AF-A0A1C5VUQ5-F1
#
_cell.length_a   1.000
_cell.length_b   1.000
_cell.length_c   1.000
_cell.angle_alpha   90.00
_cell.angle_beta   90.00
_cell.angle_gamma   90.00
#
_symmetry.space_group_name_H-M   'P 1'
#
loop_
_entity.id
_entity.type
_entity.pdbx_description
1 polymer ?
#
loop_
_entity_poly.entity_id
_entity_poly.type
_entity_poly.pdbx_seq_one_letter_code
_entity_poly.pdbx_strand_id
1 'polypeptide(L)'
;MERKAVCPVCGKEFMADRSTHRYCSAVCRRYAYRHRHEDETPPSQRASSGKTLRSFRCIRCGKQVVVTQGADKRRKFCSPHCERLYWKHSKNVESQPVQHAFRCRNCGVLVEIRDAKDRRTAFCSADCRKQWFSLHRNR
;
A
#
# COMPACT_ATOMS: atom_id res chain seq x y z
N MET A 1 -6.09 -1.96 -41.37
CA MET A 1 -4.80 -1.88 -42.08
C MET A 1 -3.85 -2.81 -41.37
N GLU A 2 -3.52 -3.93 -42.00
CA GLU A 2 -2.61 -4.91 -41.41
C GLU A 2 -1.17 -4.42 -41.54
N ARG A 3 -0.40 -4.46 -40.45
CA ARG A 3 1.00 -4.01 -40.45
C ARG A 3 1.90 -5.07 -39.83
N LYS A 4 3.10 -5.25 -40.39
CA LYS A 4 4.17 -6.03 -39.75
C LYS A 4 4.70 -5.27 -38.53
N ALA A 5 4.76 -5.94 -37.39
CA ALA A 5 5.29 -5.38 -36.14
C ALA A 5 6.18 -6.41 -35.45
N VAL A 6 7.15 -5.92 -34.67
CA VAL A 6 8.05 -6.77 -33.86
C VAL A 6 7.58 -6.74 -32.41
N CYS A 7 7.44 -7.91 -31.79
CA CYS A 7 7.02 -7.98 -30.40
C CYS A 7 8.15 -7.55 -29.46
N PRO A 8 7.94 -6.57 -28.56
CA PRO A 8 8.99 -6.08 -27.66
C PRO A 8 9.37 -7.08 -26.55
N VAL A 9 8.64 -8.19 -26.40
CA VAL A 9 8.91 -9.20 -25.37
C VAL A 9 9.73 -10.37 -25.90
N CYS A 10 9.45 -10.83 -27.12
CA CYS A 10 10.07 -12.04 -27.67
C CYS A 10 10.81 -11.81 -28.99
N GLY A 11 10.80 -10.58 -29.53
CA GLY A 11 11.48 -10.22 -30.77
C GLY A 11 10.86 -10.79 -32.05
N LYS A 12 9.75 -11.54 -31.97
CA LYS A 12 9.12 -12.15 -33.15
C LYS A 12 8.32 -11.13 -33.96
N GLU A 13 8.40 -11.25 -35.29
CA GLU A 13 7.55 -10.55 -36.22
C GLU A 13 6.12 -11.11 -36.19
N PHE A 14 5.12 -10.23 -36.23
CA PHE A 14 3.71 -10.60 -36.28
C PHE A 14 2.90 -9.57 -37.08
N MET A 15 1.75 -10.00 -37.59
CA MET A 15 0.79 -9.13 -38.27
C MET A 15 -0.15 -8.50 -37.25
N ALA A 16 -0.09 -7.17 -37.12
CA ALA A 16 -0.97 -6.39 -36.27
C ALA A 16 -2.19 -5.91 -37.07
N ASP A 17 -3.39 -6.25 -36.59
CA ASP A 17 -4.69 -5.86 -37.14
C ASP A 17 -5.05 -4.39 -36.82
N ARG A 18 -4.50 -3.85 -35.72
CA ARG A 18 -4.77 -2.50 -35.20
C ARG A 18 -3.48 -1.75 -34.86
N SER A 19 -3.53 -0.43 -34.90
CA SER A 19 -2.40 0.44 -34.52
C SER A 19 -1.93 0.19 -33.08
N THR A 20 -2.84 -0.13 -32.17
CA THR A 20 -2.56 -0.42 -30.74
C THR A 20 -2.05 -1.83 -30.46
N HIS A 21 -2.07 -2.74 -31.45
CA HIS A 21 -1.64 -4.13 -31.28
C HIS A 21 -0.10 -4.21 -31.23
N ARG A 22 0.44 -4.22 -30.00
CA ARG A 22 1.89 -4.13 -29.72
C ARG A 22 2.58 -5.49 -29.51
N TYR A 23 1.84 -6.55 -29.18
CA TYR A 23 2.41 -7.83 -28.78
C TYR A 23 1.92 -8.95 -29.67
N CYS A 24 2.78 -9.90 -30.04
CA CYS A 24 2.39 -11.02 -30.90
C CYS A 24 1.38 -11.99 -30.27
N SER A 25 1.21 -11.95 -28.95
CA SER A 25 0.32 -12.85 -28.22
C SER A 25 -0.16 -12.28 -26.89
N ALA A 26 -1.26 -12.85 -26.37
CA ALA A 26 -1.76 -12.56 -25.02
C ALA A 26 -0.74 -12.93 -23.93
N VAL A 27 0.17 -13.89 -24.19
CA VAL A 27 1.25 -14.26 -23.26
C VAL A 27 2.26 -13.13 -23.16
N CYS A 28 2.76 -12.64 -24.31
CA CYS A 28 3.69 -11.51 -24.35
C CYS A 28 3.07 -10.24 -23.78
N ARG A 29 1.80 -9.96 -24.05
CA ARG A 29 1.07 -8.84 -23.44
C ARG A 29 1.02 -8.93 -21.91
N ARG A 30 0.68 -10.11 -21.38
CA ARG A 30 0.64 -10.34 -19.93
C ARG A 30 2.02 -10.26 -19.29
N TYR A 31 3.05 -10.76 -19.98
CA TYR A 31 4.44 -10.65 -19.55
C TYR A 31 4.86 -9.19 -19.46
N ALA A 32 4.66 -8.41 -20.53
CA ALA A 32 4.96 -6.99 -20.55
C ALA A 32 4.23 -6.22 -19.43
N TYR A 33 2.95 -6.48 -19.17
CA TYR A 33 2.24 -5.84 -18.05
C TYR A 33 2.73 -6.25 -16.67
N ARG A 34 3.22 -7.49 -16.52
CA ARG A 34 3.81 -7.96 -15.27
C ARG A 34 5.19 -7.36 -15.02
N HIS A 35 5.95 -7.10 -16.08
CA HIS A 35 7.32 -6.59 -16.03
C HIS A 35 7.46 -5.12 -16.42
N ARG A 36 6.35 -4.39 -16.61
CA ARG A 36 6.31 -2.94 -16.94
C ARG A 36 6.89 -2.01 -15.86
N HIS A 37 7.46 -2.58 -14.80
CA HIS A 37 7.96 -1.87 -13.64
C HIS A 37 9.45 -1.53 -13.71
N GLU A 38 10.16 -1.97 -14.76
CA GLU A 38 11.60 -1.74 -14.94
C GLU A 38 11.96 -0.74 -16.05
N ASP A 39 11.17 -0.62 -17.13
CA ASP A 39 11.60 0.17 -18.31
C ASP A 39 10.82 1.47 -18.61
N GLU A 40 9.74 1.78 -17.88
CA GLU A 40 9.04 3.09 -18.01
C GLU A 40 9.45 4.07 -16.90
N THR A 41 10.72 4.11 -16.50
CA THR A 41 11.29 5.35 -15.96
C THR A 41 11.61 6.27 -17.15
N PRO A 42 10.98 7.47 -17.24
CA PRO A 42 11.30 8.45 -18.26
C PRO A 42 12.82 8.75 -18.28
N PRO A 43 13.44 8.94 -19.46
CA PRO A 43 14.87 9.31 -19.55
C PRO A 43 15.25 10.56 -18.75
N SER A 44 14.28 11.39 -18.35
CA SER A 44 14.51 12.56 -17.48
C SER A 44 14.99 12.20 -16.06
N GLN A 45 14.98 10.92 -15.68
CA GLN A 45 15.50 10.45 -14.39
C GLN A 45 16.92 9.87 -14.45
N ARG A 46 17.57 9.86 -15.63
CA ARG A 46 18.94 9.35 -15.78
C ARG A 46 20.04 10.36 -15.41
N ALA A 47 19.68 11.55 -14.94
CA ALA A 47 20.63 12.49 -14.35
C ALA A 47 20.00 13.20 -13.16
N SER A 48 20.21 12.66 -11.96
CA SER A 48 20.08 13.43 -10.72
C SER A 48 21.02 12.84 -9.68
N SER A 49 22.28 13.26 -9.80
CA SER A 49 23.13 13.41 -8.63
C SER A 49 22.38 14.27 -7.59
N GLY A 50 22.19 13.73 -6.38
CA GLY A 50 21.92 14.55 -5.20
C GLY A 50 20.50 14.54 -4.65
N LYS A 51 20.26 13.60 -3.72
CA LYS A 51 19.76 13.79 -2.35
C LYS A 51 18.76 12.68 -1.99
N THR A 52 19.23 11.68 -1.26
CA THR A 52 18.36 10.68 -0.63
C THR A 52 17.54 11.38 0.45
N LEU A 53 16.25 11.57 0.21
CA LEU A 53 15.32 12.18 1.17
C LEU A 53 15.05 11.24 2.34
N ARG A 54 14.91 9.94 2.06
CA ARG A 54 14.74 8.88 3.08
C ARG A 54 14.96 7.50 2.48
N SER A 55 15.14 6.50 3.33
CA SER A 55 15.15 5.09 2.91
C SER A 55 14.35 4.22 3.86
N PHE A 56 13.82 3.10 3.37
CA PHE A 56 13.13 2.10 4.18
C PHE A 56 13.25 0.71 3.53
N ARG A 57 13.05 -0.34 4.32
CA ARG A 57 12.96 -1.71 3.82
C ARG A 57 11.51 -2.07 3.55
N CYS A 58 11.24 -2.66 2.39
CA CYS A 58 9.90 -3.16 2.11
C CYS A 58 9.53 -4.26 3.11
N ILE A 59 8.43 -4.08 3.83
CA ILE A 59 8.00 -5.04 4.86
C ILE A 59 7.71 -6.43 4.28
N ARG A 60 7.33 -6.51 2.99
CA ARG A 60 7.02 -7.79 2.32
C ARG A 60 8.25 -8.52 1.80
N CYS A 61 9.14 -7.83 1.08
CA CYS A 61 10.24 -8.49 0.34
C CYS A 61 11.63 -8.10 0.83
N GLY A 62 11.75 -7.25 1.83
CA GLY A 62 13.03 -6.77 2.36
C GLY A 62 13.79 -5.79 1.48
N LYS A 63 13.37 -5.59 0.22
CA LYS A 63 14.05 -4.70 -0.74
C LYS A 63 14.24 -3.30 -0.14
N GLN A 64 15.47 -2.79 -0.23
CA GLN A 64 15.80 -1.43 0.17
C GLN A 64 15.22 -0.44 -0.85
N VAL A 65 14.44 0.51 -0.36
CA VAL A 65 13.84 1.58 -1.15
C VAL A 65 14.49 2.89 -0.76
N VAL A 66 15.13 3.53 -1.73
CA VAL A 66 15.72 4.86 -1.58
C VAL A 66 14.77 5.85 -2.24
N VAL A 67 14.32 6.83 -1.46
CA VAL A 67 13.42 7.88 -1.92
C VAL A 67 14.26 9.12 -2.20
N THR A 68 14.27 9.54 -3.46
CA THR A 68 15.01 10.72 -3.93
C THR A 68 14.07 11.89 -4.26
N GLN A 69 12.77 11.63 -4.47
CA GLN A 69 11.78 12.64 -4.86
C GLN A 69 10.71 12.81 -3.77
N GLY A 70 10.34 14.06 -3.45
CA GLY A 70 9.32 14.36 -2.45
C GLY A 70 7.91 13.89 -2.82
N ALA A 71 7.65 13.71 -4.12
CA ALA A 71 6.41 13.13 -4.64
C ALA A 71 6.26 11.64 -4.28
N ASP A 72 7.36 10.95 -3.98
CA ASP A 72 7.34 9.54 -3.58
C ASP A 72 6.94 9.40 -2.11
N LYS A 73 5.65 9.11 -1.92
CA LYS A 73 5.01 8.94 -0.62
C LYS A 73 5.05 7.49 -0.11
N ARG A 74 5.77 6.56 -0.74
CA ARG A 74 5.82 5.14 -0.32
C ARG A 74 6.49 4.99 1.03
N ARG A 75 5.84 4.41 2.03
CA ARG A 75 6.42 4.27 3.39
C ARG A 75 6.74 2.83 3.82
N LYS A 76 6.02 1.84 3.29
CA LYS A 76 6.05 0.45 3.78
C LYS A 76 6.43 -0.57 2.73
N PHE A 77 6.08 -0.30 1.47
CA PHE A 77 6.23 -1.25 0.37
C PHE A 77 7.03 -0.64 -0.78
N CYS A 78 7.84 -1.45 -1.45
CA CYS A 78 8.57 -1.01 -2.63
C CYS A 78 7.65 -0.78 -3.83
N SER A 79 6.47 -1.40 -3.87
CA SER A 79 5.50 -1.24 -4.96
C SER A 79 4.06 -1.56 -4.50
N PRO A 80 3.05 -1.09 -5.25
CA PRO A 80 1.65 -1.47 -5.05
C PRO A 80 1.43 -2.99 -5.13
N HIS A 81 2.29 -3.70 -5.86
CA HIS A 81 2.24 -5.16 -5.92
C HIS A 81 2.61 -5.81 -4.58
N CYS A 82 3.71 -5.37 -3.95
CA CYS A 82 4.10 -5.87 -2.63
C CYS A 82 3.06 -5.51 -1.56
N GLU A 83 2.47 -4.32 -1.64
CA GLU A 83 1.37 -3.92 -0.77
C GLU A 83 0.16 -4.86 -0.90
N ARG A 84 -0.31 -5.11 -2.13
CA ARG A 84 -1.45 -6.01 -2.37
C ARG A 84 -1.16 -7.43 -1.90
N LEU A 85 0.04 -7.96 -2.15
CA LEU A 85 0.42 -9.30 -1.71
C LEU A 85 0.47 -9.41 -0.18
N TYR A 86 0.96 -8.37 0.49
CA TYR A 86 0.98 -8.30 1.94
C TYR A 86 -0.44 -8.32 2.51
N TRP A 87 -1.35 -7.50 1.97
CA TRP A 87 -2.74 -7.44 2.45
C TRP A 87 -3.61 -8.63 2.02
N LYS A 88 -3.36 -9.24 0.85
CA LYS A 88 -4.15 -10.38 0.33
C LYS A 88 -4.06 -11.62 1.23
N HIS A 89 -2.94 -11.77 1.94
CA HIS A 89 -2.72 -12.86 2.90
C HIS A 89 -2.73 -12.37 4.36
N SER A 90 -3.35 -11.21 4.65
CA SER A 90 -3.34 -10.61 6.00
C SER A 90 -4.05 -11.44 7.07
N LYS A 91 -4.73 -12.53 6.70
CA LYS A 91 -5.31 -13.50 7.64
C LYS A 91 -4.24 -14.17 8.53
N ASN A 92 -2.97 -14.12 8.12
CA ASN A 92 -1.83 -14.66 8.87
C ASN A 92 -0.96 -13.58 9.54
N VAL A 93 -1.39 -12.30 9.53
CA VAL A 93 -0.72 -11.26 10.31
C VAL A 93 -1.43 -11.18 11.64
N GLU A 94 -0.86 -11.81 12.66
CA GLU A 94 -1.33 -11.68 14.03
C GLU A 94 -1.39 -10.19 14.39
N SER A 95 -2.55 -9.76 14.87
CA SER A 95 -2.71 -8.40 15.37
C SER A 95 -1.79 -8.24 16.57
N GLN A 96 -0.88 -7.27 16.52
CA GLN A 96 0.01 -7.00 17.64
C GLN A 96 -0.84 -6.72 18.89
N PRO A 97 -0.49 -7.28 20.06
CA PRO A 97 -1.20 -7.00 21.29
C PRO A 97 -1.09 -5.51 21.59
N VAL A 98 -2.22 -4.80 21.52
CA VAL A 98 -2.28 -3.38 21.85
C VAL A 98 -2.50 -3.29 23.36
N GLN A 99 -1.43 -3.09 24.11
CA GLN A 99 -1.52 -2.74 25.52
C GLN A 99 -1.59 -1.21 25.63
N HIS A 100 -2.76 -0.68 25.96
CA HIS A 100 -2.90 0.74 26.27
C HIS A 100 -3.91 0.94 27.39
N ALA A 101 -3.81 2.06 28.09
CA ALA A 101 -4.77 2.44 29.12
C ALA A 101 -5.34 3.82 28.85
N PHE A 102 -6.58 4.06 29.28
CA PHE A 102 -7.22 5.37 29.21
C PHE A 102 -8.09 5.61 30.44
N ARG A 103 -8.33 6.88 30.76
CA ARG A 103 -9.29 7.26 31.81
C ARG A 103 -10.66 7.48 31.19
N CYS A 104 -11.69 6.87 31.78
CA CYS A 104 -13.06 7.07 31.33
C CYS A 104 -13.48 8.53 31.45
N ARG A 105 -14.02 9.13 30.38
CA ARG A 105 -14.44 10.54 30.36
C ARG A 105 -15.63 10.86 31.28
N ASN A 106 -16.37 9.83 31.72
CA ASN A 106 -17.50 9.99 32.63
C ASN A 106 -17.09 9.83 34.10
N CYS A 107 -16.65 8.63 34.50
CA CYS A 107 -16.34 8.31 35.90
C CYS A 107 -14.84 8.38 36.27
N GLY A 108 -13.93 8.64 35.33
CA GLY A 108 -12.49 8.76 35.61
C GLY A 108 -11.73 7.46 35.86
N VAL A 109 -12.42 6.31 35.90
CA VAL A 109 -11.80 5.00 36.13
C VAL A 109 -10.72 4.71 35.08
N LEU A 110 -9.61 4.11 35.52
CA LEU A 110 -8.56 3.65 34.63
C LEU A 110 -9.00 2.35 33.96
N VAL A 111 -9.01 2.34 32.63
CA VAL A 111 -9.36 1.17 31.82
C VAL A 111 -8.10 0.68 31.15
N GLU A 112 -7.72 -0.57 31.41
CA GLU A 112 -6.62 -1.26 30.75
C GLU A 112 -7.14 -2.11 29.59
N ILE A 113 -6.65 -1.84 28.39
CA ILE A 113 -6.92 -2.62 27.19
C ILE A 113 -5.81 -3.65 27.04
N ARG A 114 -6.17 -4.91 27.26
CA ARG A 114 -5.27 -6.07 27.16
C ARG A 114 -5.60 -6.96 25.96
N ASP A 115 -6.83 -6.88 25.45
CA ASP A 115 -7.30 -7.63 24.28
C ASP A 115 -7.32 -6.70 23.05
N ALA A 116 -6.70 -7.13 21.94
CA ALA A 116 -6.74 -6.43 20.66
C ALA A 116 -8.16 -6.26 20.09
N LYS A 117 -9.13 -7.04 20.56
CA LYS A 117 -10.56 -6.94 20.19
C LYS A 117 -11.33 -5.94 21.05
N ASP A 118 -10.78 -5.46 22.16
CA ASP A 118 -11.44 -4.46 22.98
C ASP A 118 -11.41 -3.10 22.27
N ARG A 119 -12.60 -2.61 21.90
CA ARG A 119 -12.79 -1.39 21.12
C ARG A 119 -13.08 -0.16 21.98
N ARG A 120 -12.96 -0.25 23.31
CA ARG A 120 -13.20 0.87 24.21
C ARG A 120 -12.06 1.89 24.10
N THR A 121 -12.40 3.15 23.84
CA THR A 121 -11.41 4.22 23.62
C THR A 121 -11.57 5.42 24.54
N ALA A 122 -12.76 5.62 25.14
CA ALA A 122 -13.06 6.82 25.93
C ALA A 122 -13.96 6.58 27.15
N PHE A 123 -14.68 5.45 27.19
CA PHE A 123 -15.62 5.13 28.27
C PHE A 123 -15.39 3.69 28.74
N CYS A 124 -15.49 3.45 30.04
CA CYS A 124 -15.33 2.11 30.60
C CYS A 124 -16.50 1.17 30.26
N SER A 125 -17.70 1.73 30.03
CA SER A 125 -18.93 0.99 29.73
C SER A 125 -19.86 1.79 28.80
N ALA A 126 -20.86 1.09 28.25
CA ALA A 126 -21.93 1.71 27.46
C ALA A 126 -22.75 2.71 28.29
N ASP A 127 -22.95 2.45 29.58
CA ASP A 127 -23.72 3.33 30.45
C ASP A 127 -22.99 4.65 30.73
N CYS A 128 -21.68 4.59 30.98
CA CYS A 128 -20.85 5.78 31.10
C CYS A 128 -20.87 6.63 29.82
N ARG A 129 -20.92 5.98 28.64
CA ARG A 129 -21.08 6.68 27.37
C ARG A 129 -22.44 7.39 27.31
N LYS A 130 -23.54 6.70 27.62
CA LYS A 130 -24.90 7.28 27.60
C LYS A 130 -25.03 8.46 28.56
N GLN A 131 -24.60 8.29 29.80
CA GLN A 131 -24.64 9.33 30.84
C GLN A 131 -23.86 10.57 30.42
N TRP A 132 -22.63 10.41 29.93
CA TRP A 132 -21.82 11.52 29.47
C TRP A 132 -22.53 12.31 28.37
N PHE A 133 -23.10 11.63 27.36
CA PHE A 133 -23.85 12.31 26.30
C PHE A 133 -25.16 12.93 26.79
N SER A 134 -25.84 12.38 27.79
CA SER A 134 -27.03 13.01 28.38
C SER A 134 -26.69 14.31 29.11
N LEU A 135 -25.56 14.33 29.84
CA LEU A 135 -25.10 15.51 30.58
C LEU A 135 -24.52 16.61 29.67
N HIS A 136 -23.92 16.22 28.54
CA HIS A 136 -23.24 17.14 27.61
C HIS A 136 -24.05 17.41 26.33
N ARG A 137 -25.34 17.04 26.28
CA ARG A 137 -26.20 17.20 25.10
C ARG A 137 -26.69 18.63 24.84
N ASN A 138 -26.51 19.54 25.80
CA ASN A 138 -26.97 20.93 25.69
C ASN A 138 -25.79 21.92 25.69
N ARG A 139 -25.00 21.89 24.62
CA ARG A 139 -24.17 23.02 24.21
C ARG A 139 -24.09 23.10 22.69
#